data_AF-A0A7W6BPU2-F1
#
_entry.id   AF-A0A7W6BPU2-F1
#
_cell.length_a   1.000
_cell.length_b   1.000
_cell.length_c   1.000
_cell.angle_alpha   90.00
_cell.angle_beta   90.00
_cell.angle_gamma   90.00
#
_symmetry.space_group_name_H-M   'P 1'
#
loop_
_entity.id
_entity.type
_entity.pdbx_description
1 polymer ?
#
loop_
_entity_poly.entity_id
_entity_poly.type
_entity_poly.pdbx_seq_one_letter_code
_entity_poly.pdbx_strand_id
1 'polypeptide(L)'
;MSEVASTPPEFSSVRLPFTGSGFRNADRDWSVVDWAIALSSVTLAISSAGFFSWSYVVSTKSPDYFQQAAIARMAPKLDQIETGSVGEAVQTEAMPAPTIVRDREPTPSDYQIVMIFQDEALLATREELMRVKVGSVVPGLGTVQAIEGGSLGGTVTADKATLRSVSAPDP
;
A
#
# COMPACT_ATOMS: atom_id res chain seq x y z
N MET A 1 -24.61 -32.67 -39.97
CA MET A 1 -23.80 -32.10 -38.88
C MET A 1 -24.78 -31.74 -37.78
N SER A 2 -24.91 -32.61 -36.77
CA SER A 2 -25.92 -32.48 -35.72
C SER A 2 -25.29 -31.87 -34.48
N GLU A 3 -25.86 -30.77 -34.05
CA GLU A 3 -25.52 -29.97 -32.89
C GLU A 3 -25.97 -30.72 -31.62
N VAL A 4 -25.01 -31.09 -30.77
CA VAL A 4 -25.29 -31.78 -29.50
C VAL A 4 -25.48 -30.71 -28.42
N ALA A 5 -26.73 -30.50 -28.04
CA ALA A 5 -27.13 -29.62 -26.95
C ALA A 5 -26.52 -30.08 -25.62
N SER A 6 -25.80 -29.19 -24.96
CA SER A 6 -25.22 -29.40 -23.64
C SER A 6 -26.33 -29.31 -22.58
N THR A 7 -26.55 -30.38 -21.82
CA THR A 7 -27.45 -30.38 -20.67
C THR A 7 -26.90 -29.51 -19.54
N PRO A 8 -27.73 -28.68 -18.87
CA PRO A 8 -27.30 -27.94 -17.68
C PRO A 8 -27.12 -28.88 -16.47
N PRO A 9 -26.27 -28.52 -15.49
CA PRO A 9 -26.07 -29.33 -14.29
C PRO A 9 -27.34 -29.36 -13.44
N GLU A 10 -27.83 -30.57 -13.14
CA GLU A 10 -28.86 -30.80 -12.14
C GLU A 10 -28.31 -30.47 -10.76
N PHE A 11 -28.75 -29.34 -10.19
CA PHE A 11 -28.56 -29.08 -8.77
C PHE A 11 -29.54 -29.94 -7.98
N SER A 12 -29.02 -30.93 -7.27
CA SER A 12 -29.78 -31.71 -6.29
C SER A 12 -30.34 -30.76 -5.23
N SER A 13 -31.64 -30.47 -5.32
CA SER A 13 -32.36 -29.75 -4.28
C SER A 13 -32.45 -30.63 -3.04
N VAL A 14 -31.49 -30.47 -2.13
CA VAL A 14 -31.56 -31.04 -0.78
C VAL A 14 -32.71 -30.36 -0.06
N ARG A 15 -33.90 -30.96 -0.13
CA ARG A 15 -35.01 -30.64 0.78
C ARG A 15 -34.59 -31.13 2.16
N LEU A 16 -34.04 -30.21 2.95
CA LEU A 16 -33.95 -30.40 4.40
C LEU A 16 -35.37 -30.69 4.91
N PRO A 17 -35.61 -31.81 5.61
CA PRO A 17 -36.88 -32.00 6.28
C PRO A 17 -36.97 -30.92 7.35
N PHE A 18 -37.82 -29.93 7.12
CA PHE A 18 -38.30 -29.04 8.18
C PHE A 18 -39.17 -29.91 9.09
N THR A 19 -38.54 -30.63 10.01
CA THR A 19 -39.22 -31.21 11.16
C THR A 19 -39.72 -30.03 11.96
N GLY A 20 -40.99 -29.69 11.73
CA GLY A 20 -41.78 -28.84 12.60
C GLY A 20 -41.84 -29.47 13.98
N SER A 21 -40.79 -29.25 14.76
CA SER A 21 -40.79 -29.42 16.20
C SER A 21 -41.85 -28.47 16.72
N GLY A 22 -42.99 -29.04 17.08
CA GLY A 22 -44.18 -28.31 17.43
C GLY A 22 -43.90 -27.21 18.45
N PHE A 23 -44.47 -26.03 18.19
CA PHE A 23 -44.87 -25.11 19.23
C PHE A 23 -45.98 -25.78 20.04
N ARG A 24 -45.61 -26.80 20.83
CA ARG A 24 -46.38 -27.15 22.01
C ARG A 24 -46.22 -25.96 22.94
N ASN A 25 -47.22 -25.08 22.92
CA ASN A 25 -47.62 -24.30 24.07
C ASN A 25 -47.93 -25.30 25.19
N ALA A 26 -46.87 -25.78 25.85
CA ALA A 26 -46.98 -26.38 27.15
C ALA A 26 -46.96 -25.21 28.11
N ASP A 27 -47.97 -25.14 28.97
CA ASP A 27 -48.07 -24.29 30.15
C ASP A 27 -46.84 -24.52 31.04
N ARG A 28 -45.71 -23.96 30.61
CA ARG A 28 -44.48 -23.91 31.39
C ARG A 28 -44.61 -22.60 32.14
N ASP A 29 -44.70 -22.66 33.46
CA ASP A 29 -44.53 -21.49 34.29
C ASP A 29 -43.08 -21.04 34.11
N TRP A 30 -42.86 -20.11 33.19
CA TRP A 30 -41.54 -19.56 32.94
C TRP A 30 -41.08 -18.84 34.19
N SER A 31 -39.89 -19.19 34.68
CA SER A 31 -39.33 -18.44 35.78
C SER A 31 -39.08 -17.00 35.32
N VAL A 32 -39.15 -16.04 36.24
CA VAL A 32 -38.81 -14.63 35.96
C VAL A 32 -37.41 -14.52 35.33
N VAL A 33 -36.51 -15.43 35.69
CA VAL A 33 -35.16 -15.54 35.14
C VAL A 33 -35.20 -15.93 33.66
N ASP A 34 -36.01 -16.92 33.28
CA ASP A 34 -36.16 -17.34 31.87
C ASP A 34 -36.72 -16.19 31.02
N TRP A 35 -37.67 -15.43 31.56
CA TRP A 35 -38.21 -14.22 30.93
C TRP A 35 -37.16 -13.13 30.75
N ALA A 36 -36.35 -12.89 31.78
CA ALA A 36 -35.27 -11.91 31.72
C ALA A 36 -34.22 -12.30 30.67
N ILE A 37 -33.85 -13.59 30.61
CA ILE A 37 -32.88 -14.09 29.62
C ILE A 37 -33.44 -13.98 28.20
N ALA A 38 -34.70 -14.37 27.98
CA ALA A 38 -35.33 -14.26 26.68
C ALA A 38 -35.43 -12.81 26.22
N LEU A 39 -35.91 -11.91 27.07
CA LEU A 39 -35.98 -10.48 26.75
C LEU A 39 -34.60 -9.91 26.44
N SER A 40 -33.60 -10.21 27.29
CA SER A 40 -32.22 -9.77 27.08
C SER A 40 -31.68 -10.23 25.72
N SER A 41 -31.90 -11.50 25.36
CA SER A 41 -31.43 -12.06 24.09
C SER A 41 -32.10 -11.39 22.89
N VAL A 42 -33.40 -11.13 22.96
CA VAL A 42 -34.16 -10.46 21.90
C VAL A 42 -33.71 -9.00 21.76
N THR A 43 -33.55 -8.28 22.86
CA THR A 43 -33.04 -6.91 22.83
C THR A 43 -31.62 -6.84 22.27
N LEU A 44 -30.76 -7.80 22.60
CA LEU A 44 -29.40 -7.87 22.08
C LEU A 44 -29.42 -8.14 20.56
N ALA A 45 -30.27 -9.05 20.10
CA ALA A 45 -30.42 -9.36 18.68
C ALA A 45 -30.91 -8.15 17.86
N ILE A 46 -31.94 -7.45 18.34
CA ILE A 46 -32.47 -6.24 17.70
C ILE A 46 -31.42 -5.13 17.68
N SER A 47 -30.73 -4.92 18.81
CA SER A 47 -29.69 -3.89 18.92
C SER A 47 -28.52 -4.17 17.98
N SER A 48 -28.10 -5.43 17.87
CA SER A 48 -27.04 -5.86 16.96
C SER A 48 -27.44 -5.61 15.49
N ALA A 49 -28.62 -6.08 15.08
CA ALA A 49 -29.12 -5.87 13.72
C ALA A 49 -29.25 -4.37 13.36
N GLY A 50 -29.70 -3.54 14.32
CA GLY A 50 -29.77 -2.09 14.18
C GLY A 50 -28.39 -1.44 14.03
N PHE A 51 -27.43 -1.83 14.88
CA PHE A 51 -26.05 -1.33 14.81
C PHE A 51 -25.39 -1.65 13.47
N PHE A 52 -25.51 -2.88 12.98
CA PHE A 52 -24.93 -3.28 11.69
C PHE A 52 -25.61 -2.59 10.51
N SER A 53 -26.94 -2.46 10.54
CA SER A 53 -27.69 -1.77 9.48
C SER A 53 -27.33 -0.28 9.42
N TRP A 54 -27.23 0.37 10.58
CA TRP A 54 -26.76 1.76 10.67
C TRP A 54 -25.33 1.93 10.17
N SER A 55 -24.40 1.08 10.66
CA SER A 55 -23.00 1.03 10.22
C SER A 55 -22.89 0.91 8.69
N TYR A 56 -23.67 0.02 8.09
CA TYR A 56 -23.70 -0.17 6.64
C TYR A 56 -24.18 1.07 5.88
N VAL A 57 -25.23 1.75 6.34
CA VAL A 57 -25.72 2.98 5.73
C VAL A 57 -24.69 4.11 5.82
N VAL A 58 -24.01 4.25 6.97
CA VAL A 58 -22.95 5.25 7.15
C VAL A 58 -21.76 4.95 6.25
N SER A 59 -21.37 3.68 6.12
CA SER A 59 -20.26 3.25 5.26
C SER A 59 -20.53 3.50 3.77
N THR A 60 -21.79 3.39 3.32
CA THR A 60 -22.14 3.57 1.90
C THR A 60 -22.32 5.04 1.52
N LYS A 61 -22.82 5.88 2.44
CA LYS A 61 -23.05 7.30 2.16
C LYS A 61 -21.86 8.20 2.46
N SER A 62 -20.97 7.80 3.36
CA SER A 62 -19.85 8.61 3.84
C SER A 62 -18.67 7.71 4.20
N PRO A 63 -17.88 7.22 3.22
CA PRO A 63 -16.74 6.36 3.48
C PRO A 63 -15.70 7.03 4.40
N ASP A 64 -15.64 8.36 4.40
CA ASP A 64 -14.71 9.16 5.21
C ASP A 64 -15.24 9.51 6.60
N TYR A 65 -16.45 9.06 6.98
CA TYR A 65 -17.07 9.41 8.27
C TYR A 65 -16.19 9.03 9.46
N PHE A 66 -15.60 7.82 9.44
CA PHE A 66 -14.73 7.37 10.53
C PHE A 66 -13.41 8.14 10.58
N GLN A 67 -12.89 8.61 9.44
CA GLN A 67 -11.70 9.45 9.40
C GLN A 67 -12.01 10.84 9.97
N GLN A 68 -13.12 11.45 9.58
CA GLN A 68 -13.56 12.75 10.10
C GLN A 68 -13.87 12.67 11.60
N ALA A 69 -14.55 11.62 12.06
CA ALA A 69 -14.84 11.42 13.47
C ALA A 69 -13.58 11.14 14.30
N ALA A 70 -12.58 10.46 13.72
CA ALA A 70 -11.28 10.25 14.36
C ALA A 70 -10.52 11.57 14.48
N ILE A 71 -10.37 12.34 13.39
CA ILE A 71 -9.70 13.65 13.38
C ILE A 71 -10.37 14.62 14.36
N ALA A 72 -11.71 14.66 14.39
CA ALA A 72 -12.47 15.53 15.28
C ALA A 72 -12.32 15.18 16.78
N ARG A 73 -11.90 13.94 17.11
CA ARG A 73 -11.67 13.48 18.50
C ARG A 73 -10.21 13.45 18.91
N MET A 74 -9.27 13.70 18.00
CA MET A 74 -7.87 13.88 18.36
C MET A 74 -7.74 15.22 19.11
N ALA A 75 -7.01 15.23 20.22
CA ALA A 75 -6.67 16.46 20.91
C ALA A 75 -5.90 17.38 19.94
N PRO A 76 -6.13 18.70 19.94
CA PRO A 76 -5.34 19.65 19.15
C PRO A 76 -3.94 19.70 19.77
N LYS A 77 -3.13 18.71 19.42
CA LYS A 77 -1.72 18.61 19.78
C LYS A 77 -0.95 18.10 18.57
N LEU A 78 -1.24 18.71 17.44
CA LEU A 78 -0.18 19.07 16.54
C LEU A 78 0.40 20.35 17.15
N ASP A 79 1.62 20.28 17.68
CA ASP A 79 2.50 21.43 17.48
C ASP A 79 2.37 21.73 15.99
N GLN A 80 1.88 22.92 15.70
CA GLN A 80 1.86 23.45 14.36
C GLN A 80 3.33 23.48 13.95
N ILE A 81 3.84 22.38 13.39
CA ILE A 81 4.94 22.47 12.47
C ILE A 81 4.33 23.31 11.37
N GLU A 82 4.63 24.61 11.44
CA GLU A 82 4.60 25.52 10.31
C GLU A 82 5.30 24.78 9.19
N THR A 83 4.52 24.00 8.46
CA THR A 83 4.89 23.50 7.17
C THR A 83 4.78 24.76 6.35
N GLY A 84 5.86 25.55 6.37
CA GLY A 84 6.01 26.73 5.55
C GLY A 84 5.75 26.26 4.14
N SER A 85 4.53 26.49 3.67
CA SER A 85 4.30 26.61 2.24
C SER A 85 5.33 27.62 1.80
N VAL A 86 6.24 27.20 0.93
CA VAL A 86 7.12 28.09 0.17
C VAL A 86 6.23 28.98 -0.68
N GLY A 87 5.73 30.03 -0.04
CA GLY A 87 4.88 31.06 -0.55
C GLY A 87 5.23 32.27 0.30
N GLU A 88 6.00 33.17 -0.31
CA GLU A 88 6.48 34.43 0.25
C GLU A 88 7.79 34.37 1.06
N ALA A 89 8.89 34.36 0.30
CA ALA A 89 10.13 35.13 0.48
C ALA A 89 10.61 35.50 1.90
N VAL A 90 10.53 34.60 2.87
CA VAL A 90 11.42 34.65 4.04
C VAL A 90 12.69 33.94 3.63
N GLN A 91 13.82 34.67 3.59
CA GLN A 91 15.16 34.10 3.58
C GLN A 91 15.39 33.39 4.93
N THR A 92 14.70 32.28 5.15
CA THR A 92 15.11 31.31 6.16
C THR A 92 16.36 30.67 5.59
N GLU A 93 17.49 30.96 6.23
CA GLU A 93 18.77 30.33 5.98
C GLU A 93 18.54 28.81 6.03
N ALA A 94 18.47 28.19 4.85
CA ALA A 94 18.11 26.79 4.71
C ALA A 94 19.05 25.98 5.61
N MET A 95 18.47 25.14 6.48
CA MET A 95 19.28 24.22 7.27
C MET A 95 20.23 23.49 6.31
N PRO A 96 21.56 23.59 6.49
CA PRO A 96 22.50 23.08 5.51
C PRO A 96 22.30 21.57 5.41
N ALA A 97 21.96 21.11 4.20
CA ALA A 97 21.86 19.69 3.93
C ALA A 97 23.19 19.03 4.35
N PRO A 98 23.15 17.86 5.02
CA PRO A 98 24.36 17.15 5.39
C PRO A 98 25.20 16.93 4.13
N THR A 99 26.30 17.65 4.04
CA THR A 99 27.25 17.48 2.94
C THR A 99 27.89 16.12 3.16
N ILE A 100 27.69 15.20 2.23
CA ILE A 100 28.38 13.92 2.23
C ILE A 100 29.87 14.25 2.01
N VAL A 101 30.62 14.33 3.11
CA VAL A 101 32.07 14.50 3.07
C VAL A 101 32.65 13.16 2.67
N ARG A 102 33.25 13.12 1.49
CA ARG A 102 33.92 11.93 0.97
C ARG A 102 35.39 12.02 1.31
N ASP A 103 35.97 10.92 1.81
CA ASP A 103 37.40 10.83 2.07
C ASP A 103 38.23 10.86 0.76
N ARG A 104 37.64 10.41 -0.35
CA ARG A 104 38.23 10.46 -1.69
C ARG A 104 37.17 10.61 -2.77
N GLU A 105 37.51 11.26 -3.89
CA GLU A 105 36.64 11.27 -5.07
C GLU A 105 36.62 9.86 -5.68
N PRO A 106 35.44 9.24 -5.87
CA PRO A 106 35.34 7.91 -6.46
C PRO A 106 35.83 7.94 -7.92
N THR A 107 36.60 6.92 -8.31
CA THR A 107 37.05 6.78 -9.70
C THR A 107 36.02 6.00 -10.52
N PRO A 108 36.01 6.12 -11.86
CA PRO A 108 35.09 5.35 -12.70
C PRO A 108 35.12 3.83 -12.48
N SER A 109 36.27 3.27 -12.08
CA SER A 109 36.44 1.85 -11.76
C SER A 109 35.74 1.42 -10.47
N ASP A 110 35.41 2.35 -9.58
CA ASP A 110 34.73 2.06 -8.31
C ASP A 110 33.21 1.93 -8.48
N TYR A 111 32.69 2.31 -9.66
CA TYR A 111 31.26 2.28 -9.97
C TYR A 111 30.85 0.97 -10.63
N GLN A 112 29.78 0.37 -10.11
CA GLN A 112 29.11 -0.79 -10.68
C GLN A 112 27.65 -0.44 -10.99
N ILE A 113 27.20 -0.79 -12.19
CA ILE A 113 25.78 -0.70 -12.55
C ILE A 113 25.06 -1.86 -11.87
N VAL A 114 24.17 -1.54 -10.93
CA VAL A 114 23.34 -2.54 -10.24
C VAL A 114 22.12 -2.88 -11.08
N MET A 115 21.43 -1.85 -11.58
CA MET A 115 20.28 -2.00 -12.46
C MET A 115 20.03 -0.71 -13.25
N ILE A 116 19.36 -0.88 -14.39
CA ILE A 116 18.83 0.22 -15.19
C ILE A 116 17.31 0.06 -15.25
N PHE A 117 16.60 1.15 -14.99
CA PHE A 117 15.15 1.23 -15.08
C PHE A 117 14.77 2.41 -15.96
N GLN A 118 14.27 2.12 -17.16
CA GLN A 118 13.91 3.12 -18.16
C GLN A 118 15.09 4.07 -18.44
N ASP A 119 14.98 5.36 -18.11
CA ASP A 119 16.01 6.38 -18.34
C ASP A 119 16.87 6.66 -17.10
N GLU A 120 16.89 5.74 -16.14
CA GLU A 120 17.59 5.89 -14.87
C GLU A 120 18.44 4.66 -14.55
N ALA A 121 19.59 4.90 -13.92
CA ALA A 121 20.50 3.85 -13.49
C ALA A 121 20.73 3.93 -11.99
N LEU A 122 20.84 2.78 -11.34
CA LEU A 122 21.38 2.66 -10.00
C LEU A 122 22.85 2.29 -10.09
N LEU A 123 23.71 3.23 -9.69
CA LEU A 123 25.14 3.04 -9.58
C LEU A 123 25.50 2.76 -8.13
N ALA A 124 26.19 1.66 -7.87
CA ALA A 124 26.78 1.38 -6.57
C ALA A 124 28.27 1.68 -6.61
N THR A 125 28.76 2.29 -5.54
CA THR A 125 30.16 2.22 -5.13
C THR A 125 30.27 1.22 -3.98
N ARG A 126 31.46 1.08 -3.38
CA ARG A 126 31.64 0.23 -2.19
C ARG A 126 30.80 0.70 -0.98
N GLU A 127 30.51 1.99 -0.89
CA GLU A 127 29.95 2.63 0.31
C GLU A 127 28.58 3.29 0.05
N GLU A 128 28.28 3.63 -1.20
CA GLU A 128 27.10 4.41 -1.57
C GLU A 128 26.34 3.77 -2.72
N LEU A 129 25.00 3.91 -2.67
CA LEU A 129 24.12 3.63 -3.79
C LEU A 129 23.53 4.95 -4.29
N MET A 130 23.74 5.25 -5.57
CA MET A 130 23.32 6.49 -6.21
C MET A 130 22.32 6.19 -7.32
N ARG A 131 21.18 6.88 -7.30
CA ARG A 131 20.24 6.90 -8.42
C ARG A 131 20.59 8.05 -9.34
N VAL A 132 20.85 7.75 -10.61
CA VAL A 132 21.29 8.73 -11.60
C VAL A 132 20.36 8.72 -12.81
N LYS A 133 20.14 9.89 -13.36
CA LYS A 133 19.34 10.11 -14.58
C LYS A 133 20.19 10.84 -15.62
N VAL A 134 19.83 10.73 -16.90
CA VAL A 134 20.42 11.57 -17.95
C VAL A 134 20.37 13.04 -17.55
N GLY A 135 21.51 13.73 -17.65
CA GLY A 135 21.71 15.11 -17.20
C GLY A 135 22.18 15.27 -15.74
N SER A 136 22.24 14.19 -14.96
CA SER A 136 22.77 14.23 -13.58
C SER A 136 24.28 14.28 -13.58
N VAL A 137 24.87 15.04 -12.64
CA VAL A 137 26.33 15.09 -12.44
C VAL A 137 26.73 14.07 -11.39
N VAL A 138 27.57 13.12 -11.77
CA VAL A 138 28.08 12.07 -10.88
C VAL A 138 29.55 12.35 -10.57
N PRO A 139 29.97 12.33 -9.29
CA PRO A 139 31.37 12.50 -8.91
C PRO A 139 32.28 11.51 -9.65
N GLY A 140 33.45 11.96 -10.12
CA GLY A 140 34.38 11.12 -10.90
C GLY A 140 33.95 10.78 -12.35
N LEU A 141 32.66 10.63 -12.64
CA LEU A 141 32.13 10.26 -13.97
C LEU A 141 31.72 11.47 -14.84
N GLY A 142 31.35 12.59 -14.22
CA GLY A 142 30.86 13.79 -14.91
C GLY A 142 29.36 13.76 -15.18
N THR A 143 28.89 14.51 -16.18
CA THR A 143 27.47 14.55 -16.55
C THR A 143 27.09 13.27 -17.29
N VAL A 144 25.98 12.66 -16.91
CA VAL A 144 25.44 11.48 -17.60
C VAL A 144 24.77 11.93 -18.90
N GLN A 145 25.28 11.45 -20.03
CA GLN A 145 24.80 11.81 -21.37
C GLN A 145 23.75 10.82 -21.87
N ALA A 146 23.94 9.53 -21.63
CA ALA A 146 23.05 8.49 -22.09
C ALA A 146 23.03 7.31 -21.12
N ILE A 147 21.87 6.68 -20.98
CA ILE A 147 21.65 5.46 -20.22
C ILE A 147 20.92 4.50 -21.15
N GLU A 148 21.54 3.37 -21.46
CA GLU A 148 20.99 2.35 -22.36
C GLU A 148 20.84 1.04 -21.60
N GLY A 149 19.60 0.60 -21.41
CA GLY A 149 19.28 -0.71 -20.85
C GLY A 149 19.20 -1.78 -21.93
N GLY A 150 19.83 -2.94 -21.70
CA GLY A 150 19.73 -4.13 -22.54
C GLY A 150 19.35 -5.38 -21.74
N SER A 151 19.03 -6.46 -22.43
CA SER A 151 18.67 -7.76 -21.82
C SER A 151 19.85 -8.45 -21.11
N LEU A 152 21.08 -8.09 -21.47
CA LEU A 152 22.34 -8.65 -20.93
C LEU A 152 23.05 -7.67 -19.99
N GLY A 153 22.31 -6.68 -19.48
CA GLY A 153 22.85 -5.58 -18.69
C GLY A 153 22.83 -4.25 -19.45
N GLY A 154 23.49 -3.24 -18.91
CA GLY A 154 23.31 -1.86 -19.33
C GLY A 154 24.59 -1.07 -19.51
N THR A 155 24.49 0.02 -20.27
CA THR A 155 25.58 0.97 -20.52
C THR A 155 25.20 2.35 -20.00
N VAL A 156 26.09 2.97 -19.24
CA VAL A 156 25.94 4.36 -18.78
C VAL A 156 27.09 5.17 -19.33
N THR A 157 26.79 6.12 -20.21
CA THR A 157 27.78 7.01 -20.83
C THR A 157 27.75 8.36 -20.13
N ALA A 158 28.89 8.74 -19.56
CA ALA A 158 29.11 10.04 -18.93
C ALA A 158 30.29 10.77 -19.57
N ASP A 159 30.43 12.07 -19.30
CA ASP A 159 31.44 12.94 -19.91
C ASP A 159 32.88 12.39 -19.83
N LYS A 160 33.22 11.73 -18.71
CA LYS A 160 34.60 11.26 -18.45
C LYS A 160 34.78 9.76 -18.62
N ALA A 161 33.70 8.97 -18.68
CA ALA A 161 33.78 7.53 -18.78
C ALA A 161 32.47 6.88 -19.25
N THR A 162 32.60 5.69 -19.85
CA THR A 162 31.48 4.82 -20.17
C THR A 162 31.55 3.57 -19.30
N LEU A 163 30.52 3.36 -18.49
CA LEU A 163 30.36 2.15 -17.69
C LEU A 163 29.57 1.10 -18.48
N ARG A 164 30.03 -0.14 -18.41
CA ARG A 164 29.31 -1.30 -18.95
C ARG A 164 29.14 -2.31 -17.84
N SER A 165 27.96 -2.88 -17.72
CA SER A 165 27.75 -4.02 -16.82
C SER A 165 28.61 -5.19 -17.28
N VAL A 166 29.30 -5.83 -16.34
CA VAL A 166 29.95 -7.12 -16.59
C VAL A 166 28.87 -8.18 -16.81
N SER A 167 28.89 -8.81 -17.98
CA SER A 167 28.05 -9.96 -18.29
C SER A 167 28.31 -11.04 -17.23
N ALA A 168 27.28 -11.56 -16.58
CA ALA A 168 27.42 -12.76 -15.77
C ALA A 168 27.94 -13.90 -16.68
N PRO A 169 28.97 -14.67 -16.28
CA PRO A 169 29.33 -15.88 -17.00
C PRO A 169 28.13 -16.84 -17.00
N ASP A 170 27.82 -17.43 -18.14
CA ASP A 170 26.82 -18.50 -18.27
C ASP A 170 27.12 -19.60 -17.23
N PRO A 171 26.09 -20.11 -16.50
CA PRO A 171 26.26 -21.16 -15.50
C PRO A 171 26.69 -22.51 -16.09
#